data_AF-A0A947GDY1-F1
#
_entry.id   AF-A0A947GDY1-F1
#
_cell.length_a   1.000
_cell.length_b   1.000
_cell.length_c   1.000
_cell.angle_alpha   90.00
_cell.angle_beta   90.00
_cell.angle_gamma   90.00
#
_symmetry.space_group_name_H-M   'P 1'
#
loop_
_entity.id
_entity.type
_entity.pdbx_description
1 polymer ?
#
loop_
_entity_poly.entity_id
_entity_poly.type
_entity_poly.pdbx_seq_one_letter_code
_entity_poly.pdbx_strand_id
1 'polypeptide(L)'
;MGEQTFGKHRAAHLRMNRIFRPYDGWDGFPARSFARLDATEPSSLKEVGEAVFAFDAIDASWSEFSAGHDLDLEAPSAISEVSKALWAKLFGPKTQRPIETLFDKMPIYRIEITAKRSSHFWSDLESLEEGQWVEIVLTAAGSHAVDVYGSIVAEAVEAYLVSVASLSGARENALSNLFNIDAWPSSPEIDIQAALRRATPDQLTVYDVGQGGAAGLLDCSNTASIFFDLGAGSYGNSRTRPNPLRFCWRGSPPVVLSHWDTDHWAGELTDPAASGRDWIAPRQSKLGPTHHAFAARILVQGGSLLIWGATAGATLSVTFAGGVVLSLGRCTGPSRNGSGIACLVENSSADASWLLTGDAGYSEIPLVPSFQIIGIIAPHHGADMVRFGSAPTRPGSGYCRLFYSFGPDNKHGRTSVKHPTTAAINDHRAQSWDHGTWTTTGTIATTIAGKDVLATAENSGGPTGPRNLDSAVMGWSLAPTVPLAGLPCSMIHLTVGCTTNIRQA
;
A
#
# COMPACT_ATOMS: atom_id res chain seq x y z
N MET A 1 -18.90 34.34 8.17
CA MET A 1 -18.75 32.91 8.53
C MET A 1 -17.73 32.15 7.67
N GLY A 2 -16.99 32.80 6.75
CA GLY A 2 -16.04 32.14 5.84
C GLY A 2 -14.55 32.21 6.22
N GLU A 3 -14.14 33.08 7.16
CA GLU A 3 -12.71 33.20 7.53
C GLU A 3 -12.25 32.19 8.60
N GLN A 4 -13.15 31.73 9.48
CA GLN A 4 -12.78 30.77 10.53
C GLN A 4 -12.52 29.34 10.03
N THR A 5 -13.13 28.95 8.89
CA THR A 5 -12.89 27.65 8.26
C THR A 5 -11.60 27.63 7.43
N PHE A 6 -11.28 28.72 6.73
CA PHE A 6 -10.00 28.84 6.00
C PHE A 6 -8.77 28.87 6.93
N GLY A 7 -8.87 29.52 8.10
CA GLY A 7 -7.80 29.53 9.11
C GLY A 7 -7.50 28.16 9.71
N LYS A 8 -8.53 27.31 9.91
CA LYS A 8 -8.37 25.95 10.45
C LYS A 8 -7.70 24.99 9.46
N HIS A 9 -8.04 25.07 8.17
CA HIS A 9 -7.40 24.25 7.14
C HIS A 9 -5.92 24.62 6.91
N ARG A 10 -5.57 25.92 6.98
CA ARG A 10 -4.18 26.37 6.86
C ARG A 10 -3.31 25.98 8.06
N ALA A 11 -3.88 25.97 9.27
CA ALA A 11 -3.20 25.51 10.48
C ALA A 11 -2.99 23.98 10.52
N ALA A 12 -3.91 23.20 9.94
CA ALA A 12 -3.76 21.74 9.82
C ALA A 12 -2.65 21.33 8.84
N HIS A 13 -2.47 22.06 7.74
CA HIS A 13 -1.39 21.81 6.77
C HIS A 13 0.02 22.04 7.35
N LEU A 14 0.19 23.03 8.24
CA LEU A 14 1.49 23.34 8.86
C LEU A 14 1.93 22.31 9.92
N ARG A 15 0.99 21.50 10.43
CA ARG A 15 1.21 20.50 11.49
C ARG A 15 1.35 19.07 10.98
N MET A 16 1.41 18.89 9.66
CA MET A 16 1.54 17.57 9.04
C MET A 16 2.99 17.34 8.67
N ASN A 17 3.51 16.13 8.83
CA ASN A 17 4.81 15.77 8.24
C ASN A 17 4.81 16.08 6.74
N ARG A 18 5.90 16.66 6.24
CA ARG A 18 6.08 17.01 4.83
C ARG A 18 5.83 15.82 3.89
N ILE A 19 6.21 14.60 4.28
CA ILE A 19 6.03 13.39 3.46
C ILE A 19 4.57 13.16 3.03
N PHE A 20 3.62 13.68 3.82
CA PHE A 20 2.18 13.61 3.56
C PHE A 20 1.58 14.91 2.98
N ARG A 21 2.37 15.96 2.77
CA ARG A 21 1.87 17.21 2.21
C ARG A 21 1.79 17.09 0.69
N PRO A 22 0.59 17.16 0.09
CA PRO A 22 0.47 17.16 -1.34
C PRO A 22 0.95 18.52 -1.88
N TYR A 23 1.78 18.51 -2.92
CA TYR A 23 2.23 19.71 -3.67
C TYR A 23 3.24 20.64 -2.99
N ASP A 24 3.72 20.33 -1.78
CA ASP A 24 4.90 21.03 -1.23
C ASP A 24 6.14 20.51 -1.96
N GLY A 25 6.47 21.15 -3.09
CA GLY A 25 7.70 20.90 -3.83
C GLY A 25 8.91 20.93 -2.89
N TRP A 26 9.86 20.03 -3.10
CA TRP A 26 11.11 20.04 -2.35
C TRP A 26 12.16 20.83 -3.13
N ASP A 27 12.56 21.99 -2.62
CA ASP A 27 13.57 22.83 -3.29
C ASP A 27 15.01 22.29 -3.15
N GLY A 28 15.20 21.14 -2.47
CA GLY A 28 16.50 20.54 -2.23
C GLY A 28 16.40 19.20 -1.52
N PHE A 29 17.51 18.71 -0.96
CA PHE A 29 17.58 17.46 -0.19
C PHE A 29 18.65 17.59 0.91
N PRO A 30 18.56 16.82 2.01
CA PRO A 30 19.58 16.80 3.04
C PRO A 30 20.84 16.11 2.52
N ALA A 31 22.00 16.71 2.79
CA ALA A 31 23.28 16.15 2.35
C ALA A 31 23.64 14.85 3.08
N ARG A 32 23.09 14.62 4.28
CA ARG A 32 23.35 13.44 5.11
C ARG A 32 22.05 12.95 5.73
N SER A 33 21.83 11.65 5.64
CA SER A 33 20.57 11.01 6.01
C SER A 33 20.82 9.77 6.85
N PHE A 34 20.01 9.56 7.88
CA PHE A 34 19.83 8.22 8.43
C PHE A 34 18.66 7.59 7.71
N ALA A 35 18.89 6.47 7.05
CA ALA A 35 17.91 5.85 6.17
C ALA A 35 17.76 4.38 6.48
N ARG A 36 16.53 3.87 6.38
CA ARG A 36 16.20 2.46 6.58
C ARG A 36 15.84 1.86 5.24
N LEU A 37 16.48 0.74 4.86
CA LEU A 37 16.08 0.03 3.64
C LEU A 37 14.64 -0.45 3.81
N ASP A 38 13.76 0.06 2.97
CA ASP A 38 12.31 -0.17 3.03
C ASP A 38 11.89 -1.32 2.11
N ALA A 39 12.36 -1.29 0.86
CA ALA A 39 12.03 -2.30 -0.14
C ALA A 39 13.09 -2.35 -1.25
N THR A 40 13.10 -3.45 -1.98
CA THR A 40 13.87 -3.60 -3.23
C THR A 40 12.95 -4.04 -4.35
N GLU A 41 13.14 -3.49 -5.56
CA GLU A 41 12.46 -3.95 -6.76
C GLU A 41 13.47 -4.37 -7.84
N PRO A 42 13.46 -5.63 -8.30
CA PRO A 42 12.58 -6.71 -7.86
C PRO A 42 12.87 -7.19 -6.43
N SER A 43 11.86 -7.81 -5.81
CA SER A 43 11.96 -8.40 -4.46
C SER A 43 13.01 -9.50 -4.30
N SER A 44 13.55 -10.03 -5.40
CA SER A 44 14.71 -10.92 -5.42
C SER A 44 15.80 -10.35 -6.29
N LEU A 45 16.96 -10.06 -5.68
CA LEU A 45 18.15 -9.57 -6.39
C LEU A 45 18.95 -10.68 -7.09
N LYS A 46 18.54 -11.95 -6.92
CA LYS A 46 19.19 -13.07 -7.60
C LYS A 46 19.03 -12.93 -9.11
N GLU A 47 20.17 -12.97 -9.81
CA GLU A 47 20.24 -13.01 -11.28
C GLU A 47 19.76 -11.73 -12.00
N VAL A 48 19.51 -10.63 -11.28
CA VAL A 48 19.09 -9.37 -11.90
C VAL A 48 20.30 -8.50 -12.27
N GLY A 49 20.16 -7.75 -13.37
CA GLY A 49 21.20 -6.83 -13.85
C GLY A 49 21.06 -5.40 -13.30
N GLU A 50 19.91 -5.09 -12.72
CA GLU A 50 19.55 -3.77 -12.18
C GLU A 50 18.46 -3.96 -11.12
N ALA A 51 18.48 -3.10 -10.09
CA ALA A 51 17.46 -3.07 -9.05
C ALA A 51 17.29 -1.65 -8.51
N VAL A 52 16.13 -1.40 -7.90
CA VAL A 52 15.84 -0.21 -7.11
C VAL A 52 15.94 -0.56 -5.65
N PHE A 53 16.70 0.22 -4.90
CA PHE A 53 16.77 0.18 -3.44
C PHE A 53 16.07 1.42 -2.91
N ALA A 54 14.99 1.22 -2.17
CA ALA A 54 14.21 2.30 -1.65
C ALA A 54 14.39 2.43 -0.15
N PHE A 55 14.60 3.67 0.32
CA PHE A 55 14.88 3.95 1.71
C PHE A 55 13.91 4.99 2.28
N ASP A 56 13.35 4.69 3.44
CA ASP A 56 12.73 5.71 4.29
C ASP A 56 13.86 6.45 5.03
N ALA A 57 13.98 7.75 4.80
CA ALA A 57 15.09 8.56 5.27
C ALA A 57 14.64 9.68 6.22
N ILE A 58 15.56 10.05 7.11
CA ILE A 58 15.44 11.20 8.02
C ILE A 58 16.71 12.05 7.85
N ASP A 59 16.55 13.37 7.89
CA ASP A 59 17.69 14.29 7.92
C ASP A 59 18.56 14.03 9.16
N ALA A 60 19.82 13.63 8.94
CA ALA A 60 20.75 13.31 10.02
C ALA A 60 21.19 14.55 10.81
N SER A 61 20.87 15.76 10.32
CA SER A 61 21.12 17.04 10.98
C SER A 61 19.93 17.55 11.79
N TRP A 62 18.84 16.78 11.88
CA TRP A 62 17.67 17.18 12.64
C TRP A 62 18.03 17.42 14.12
N SER A 63 17.74 18.62 14.63
CA SER A 63 18.24 19.09 15.92
C SER A 63 17.84 18.20 17.10
N GLU A 64 16.68 17.54 17.03
CA GLU A 64 16.19 16.65 18.09
C GLU A 64 17.07 15.40 18.29
N PHE A 65 17.96 15.07 17.35
CA PHE A 65 18.94 13.99 17.50
C PHE A 65 20.20 14.38 18.29
N SER A 66 20.33 15.64 18.67
CA SER A 66 21.51 16.15 19.40
C SER A 66 21.47 15.81 20.88
N ALA A 67 22.66 15.79 21.51
CA ALA A 67 22.79 15.54 22.94
C ALA A 67 21.92 16.49 23.77
N GLY A 68 21.20 15.93 24.75
CA GLY A 68 20.31 16.68 25.66
C GLY A 68 18.88 16.89 25.15
N HIS A 69 18.54 16.39 23.96
CA HIS A 69 17.16 16.29 23.48
C HIS A 69 16.54 14.92 23.78
N ASP A 70 15.21 14.83 23.71
CA ASP A 70 14.46 13.59 23.98
C ASP A 70 14.79 12.45 23.00
N LEU A 71 15.32 12.79 21.81
CA LEU A 71 15.71 11.84 20.76
C LEU A 71 17.23 11.77 20.54
N ASP A 72 18.03 12.04 21.57
CA ASP A 72 19.49 11.86 21.55
C ASP A 72 19.87 10.44 21.11
N LEU A 73 20.45 10.32 19.91
CA LEU A 73 20.80 9.04 19.30
C LEU A 73 21.96 8.31 20.00
N GLU A 74 22.67 8.98 20.91
CA GLU A 74 23.69 8.35 21.76
C GLU A 74 23.07 7.74 23.04
N ALA A 75 21.76 7.95 23.29
CA ALA A 75 21.01 7.45 24.44
C ALA A 75 19.86 6.49 24.04
N PRO A 76 20.14 5.32 23.42
CA PRO A 76 19.11 4.45 22.84
C PRO A 76 18.05 3.95 23.83
N SER A 77 18.39 3.76 25.11
CA SER A 77 17.44 3.36 26.15
C SER A 77 16.41 4.44 26.45
N ALA A 78 16.81 5.73 26.45
CA ALA A 78 15.89 6.84 26.70
C ALA A 78 14.86 6.94 25.56
N ILE A 79 15.30 6.78 24.31
CA ILE A 79 14.43 6.78 23.13
C ILE A 79 13.40 5.66 23.20
N SER A 80 13.78 4.47 23.68
CA SER A 80 12.81 3.37 23.87
C SER A 80 11.66 3.76 24.79
N GLU A 81 11.96 4.44 25.90
CA GLU A 81 10.95 4.90 26.86
C GLU A 81 10.08 6.03 26.29
N VAL A 82 10.68 6.99 25.57
CA VAL A 82 9.94 8.05 24.85
C VAL A 82 8.97 7.44 23.83
N SER A 83 9.43 6.48 23.02
CA SER A 83 8.63 5.80 22.00
C SER A 83 7.46 5.05 22.63
N LYS A 84 7.71 4.23 23.66
CA LYS A 84 6.65 3.50 24.39
C LYS A 84 5.61 4.45 24.99
N ALA A 85 6.05 5.53 25.63
CA ALA A 85 5.15 6.51 26.24
C ALA A 85 4.27 7.21 25.20
N LEU A 86 4.85 7.59 24.05
CA LEU A 86 4.11 8.19 22.93
C LEU A 86 3.04 7.22 22.40
N TRP A 87 3.42 5.98 22.08
CA TRP A 87 2.50 5.01 21.52
C TRP A 87 1.40 4.60 22.51
N ALA A 88 1.73 4.43 23.79
CA ALA A 88 0.72 4.20 24.84
C ALA A 88 -0.33 5.32 24.88
N LYS A 89 0.09 6.58 24.72
CA LYS A 89 -0.82 7.73 24.67
C LYS A 89 -1.65 7.77 23.39
N LEU A 90 -1.05 7.44 22.23
CA LEU A 90 -1.74 7.44 20.94
C LEU A 90 -2.80 6.33 20.85
N PHE A 91 -2.50 5.13 21.32
CA PHE A 91 -3.44 4.02 21.36
C PHE A 91 -4.45 4.11 22.52
N GLY A 92 -4.21 4.99 23.48
CA GLY A 92 -5.13 5.30 24.58
C GLY A 92 -6.40 6.06 24.15
N PRO A 93 -7.15 6.58 25.14
CA PRO A 93 -8.41 7.30 24.91
C PRO A 93 -8.25 8.47 23.93
N LYS A 94 -9.18 8.61 22.97
CA LYS A 94 -9.15 9.66 21.93
C LYS A 94 -9.02 11.08 22.52
N THR A 95 -9.60 11.33 23.69
CA THR A 95 -9.55 12.63 24.40
C THR A 95 -8.17 12.97 24.97
N GLN A 96 -7.28 12.00 25.09
CA GLN A 96 -5.93 12.17 25.64
C GLN A 96 -4.85 12.19 24.56
N ARG A 97 -5.20 11.92 23.29
CA ARG A 97 -4.24 11.91 22.18
C ARG A 97 -3.67 13.31 21.95
N PRO A 98 -2.36 13.43 21.66
CA PRO A 98 -1.79 14.71 21.31
C PRO A 98 -2.36 15.21 19.97
N ILE A 99 -2.38 16.53 19.80
CA ILE A 99 -2.81 17.18 18.54
C ILE A 99 -1.70 17.14 17.48
N GLU A 100 -0.44 16.98 17.92
CA GLU A 100 0.77 16.91 17.09
C GLU A 100 1.76 15.96 17.77
N THR A 101 2.51 15.20 16.98
CA THR A 101 3.48 14.20 17.43
C THR A 101 4.90 14.56 17.00
N LEU A 102 5.91 13.85 17.53
CA LEU A 102 7.28 14.00 17.02
C LEU A 102 7.38 13.66 15.53
N PHE A 103 6.55 12.74 15.05
CA PHE A 103 6.54 12.33 13.65
C PHE A 103 6.04 13.45 12.74
N ASP A 104 5.24 14.40 13.22
CA ASP A 104 4.79 15.54 12.41
C ASP A 104 5.91 16.54 12.13
N LYS A 105 6.92 16.59 13.01
CA LYS A 105 8.06 17.51 12.95
C LYS A 105 9.31 16.90 12.32
N MET A 106 9.40 15.58 12.33
CA MET A 106 10.54 14.84 11.82
C MET A 106 10.67 15.02 10.29
N PRO A 107 11.85 15.38 9.76
CA PRO A 107 12.05 15.56 8.33
C PRO A 107 12.18 14.20 7.62
N ILE A 108 11.04 13.54 7.40
CA ILE A 108 10.92 12.23 6.74
C ILE A 108 10.78 12.42 5.23
N TYR A 109 11.47 11.59 4.45
CA TYR A 109 11.43 11.57 3.00
C TYR A 109 11.87 10.20 2.47
N ARG A 110 11.79 10.00 1.16
CA ARG A 110 12.25 8.76 0.50
C ARG A 110 13.44 9.02 -0.40
N ILE A 111 14.40 8.10 -0.40
CA ILE A 111 15.50 8.05 -1.37
C ILE A 111 15.36 6.75 -2.16
N GLU A 112 15.36 6.83 -3.48
CA GLU A 112 15.42 5.66 -4.38
C GLU A 112 16.73 5.65 -5.15
N ILE A 113 17.49 4.56 -4.98
CA ILE A 113 18.77 4.32 -5.63
C ILE A 113 18.56 3.23 -6.66
N THR A 114 18.60 3.59 -7.95
CA THR A 114 18.62 2.58 -9.02
C THR A 114 20.06 2.22 -9.35
N ALA A 115 20.46 0.99 -9.03
CA ALA A 115 21.81 0.51 -9.26
C ALA A 115 21.82 -0.64 -10.27
N LYS A 116 22.74 -0.56 -11.24
CA LYS A 116 23.11 -1.70 -12.09
C LYS A 116 24.12 -2.57 -11.39
N ARG A 117 24.17 -3.86 -11.71
CA ARG A 117 25.16 -4.80 -11.15
C ARG A 117 26.61 -4.42 -11.43
N SER A 118 26.85 -3.65 -12.49
CA SER A 118 28.15 -3.07 -12.84
C SER A 118 28.49 -1.77 -12.08
N SER A 119 27.55 -1.23 -11.30
CA SER A 119 27.75 -0.02 -10.50
C SER A 119 28.69 -0.31 -9.32
N HIS A 120 29.53 0.66 -8.98
CA HIS A 120 30.42 0.56 -7.82
C HIS A 120 29.66 0.43 -6.49
N PHE A 121 28.43 0.97 -6.40
CA PHE A 121 27.58 0.85 -5.21
C PHE A 121 26.82 -0.47 -5.09
N TRP A 122 26.83 -1.31 -6.14
CA TRP A 122 26.00 -2.52 -6.16
C TRP A 122 26.31 -3.46 -5.00
N SER A 123 27.59 -3.73 -4.73
CA SER A 123 27.99 -4.66 -3.68
C SER A 123 27.55 -4.19 -2.30
N ASP A 124 27.61 -2.88 -2.04
CA ASP A 124 27.19 -2.31 -0.76
C ASP A 124 25.67 -2.44 -0.61
N LEU A 125 24.91 -2.10 -1.65
CA LEU A 125 23.44 -2.15 -1.67
C LEU A 125 22.89 -3.58 -1.62
N GLU A 126 23.43 -4.51 -2.41
CA GLU A 126 22.99 -5.92 -2.45
C GLU A 126 23.23 -6.64 -1.11
N SER A 127 24.18 -6.16 -0.30
CA SER A 127 24.47 -6.73 1.02
C SER A 127 23.49 -6.30 2.11
N LEU A 128 22.63 -5.32 1.85
CA LEU A 128 21.68 -4.80 2.83
C LEU A 128 20.46 -5.71 2.95
N GLU A 129 19.97 -5.87 4.18
CA GLU A 129 18.70 -6.53 4.44
C GLU A 129 17.56 -5.51 4.64
N GLU A 130 16.34 -5.87 4.24
CA GLU A 130 15.15 -5.06 4.53
C GLU A 130 15.08 -4.74 6.03
N GLY A 131 14.85 -3.47 6.36
CA GLY A 131 14.81 -2.97 7.73
C GLY A 131 16.17 -2.55 8.31
N GLN A 132 17.28 -2.73 7.59
CA GLN A 132 18.62 -2.30 8.02
C GLN A 132 18.78 -0.78 7.91
N TRP A 133 19.45 -0.19 8.91
CA TRP A 133 19.78 1.23 8.93
C TRP A 133 21.13 1.51 8.27
N VAL A 134 21.17 2.58 7.49
CA VAL A 134 22.35 3.08 6.80
C VAL A 134 22.47 4.60 6.98
N GLU A 135 23.68 5.12 6.85
CA GLU A 135 23.93 6.52 6.55
C GLU A 135 24.08 6.68 5.04
N ILE A 136 23.31 7.60 4.46
CA ILE A 136 23.41 7.99 3.05
C ILE A 136 23.93 9.43 2.98
N VAL A 137 24.93 9.65 2.13
CA VAL A 137 25.47 10.97 1.83
C VAL A 137 25.19 11.32 0.38
N LEU A 138 24.61 12.50 0.16
CA LEU A 138 24.19 13.02 -1.13
C LEU A 138 24.89 14.34 -1.45
N THR A 139 25.03 14.63 -2.74
CA THR A 139 25.55 15.90 -3.26
C THR A 139 24.73 16.39 -4.46
N ALA A 140 24.83 17.68 -4.78
CA ALA A 140 24.11 18.31 -5.88
C ALA A 140 24.67 17.96 -7.28
N ALA A 141 25.89 17.43 -7.36
CA ALA A 141 26.52 17.03 -8.61
C ALA A 141 27.41 15.80 -8.41
N GLY A 142 27.31 14.82 -9.31
CA GLY A 142 28.08 13.57 -9.23
C GLY A 142 27.82 12.66 -10.42
N SER A 143 28.20 11.39 -10.30
CA SER A 143 28.11 10.41 -11.39
C SER A 143 26.99 9.36 -11.22
N HIS A 144 26.43 9.22 -10.02
CA HIS A 144 25.38 8.25 -9.73
C HIS A 144 24.12 8.97 -9.24
N ALA A 145 23.20 9.24 -10.17
CA ALA A 145 21.95 9.93 -9.88
C ALA A 145 21.02 9.07 -9.02
N VAL A 146 20.32 9.72 -8.09
CA VAL A 146 19.29 9.12 -7.23
C VAL A 146 18.06 10.01 -7.21
N ASP A 147 16.91 9.41 -6.94
CA ASP A 147 15.63 10.11 -6.87
C ASP A 147 15.26 10.35 -5.40
N VAL A 148 15.04 11.62 -5.03
CA VAL A 148 14.76 12.03 -3.65
C VAL A 148 13.36 12.64 -3.58
N TYR A 149 12.45 11.97 -2.89
CA TYR A 149 11.04 12.35 -2.79
C TYR A 149 10.73 12.95 -1.42
N GLY A 150 10.45 14.25 -1.38
CA GLY A 150 10.06 14.95 -0.14
C GLY A 150 8.61 14.75 0.27
N SER A 151 7.81 14.14 -0.62
CA SER A 151 6.40 13.82 -0.43
C SER A 151 6.03 12.60 -1.27
N ILE A 152 5.07 11.82 -0.80
CA ILE A 152 4.56 10.60 -1.47
C ILE A 152 3.99 10.89 -2.85
N VAL A 153 3.57 12.14 -3.10
CA VAL A 153 2.88 12.53 -4.35
C VAL A 153 3.60 13.64 -5.11
N ALA A 154 4.78 14.06 -4.64
CA ALA A 154 5.58 15.08 -5.31
C ALA A 154 6.59 14.43 -6.27
N GLU A 155 7.01 15.21 -7.27
CA GLU A 155 8.13 14.86 -8.14
C GLU A 155 9.42 14.70 -7.33
N ALA A 156 10.30 13.82 -7.80
CA ALA A 156 11.62 13.65 -7.22
C ALA A 156 12.50 14.88 -7.49
N VAL A 157 13.36 15.20 -6.53
CA VAL A 157 14.56 16.00 -6.78
C VAL A 157 15.69 15.04 -7.11
N GLU A 158 16.41 15.31 -8.21
CA GLU A 158 17.60 14.55 -8.52
C GLU A 158 18.75 14.97 -7.59
N ALA A 159 19.39 13.98 -6.97
CA ALA A 159 20.62 14.13 -6.20
C ALA A 159 21.65 13.12 -6.70
N TYR A 160 22.86 13.15 -6.14
CA TYR A 160 23.92 12.22 -6.51
C TYR A 160 24.47 11.51 -5.28
N LEU A 161 24.54 10.19 -5.35
CA LEU A 161 25.03 9.34 -4.27
C LEU A 161 26.55 9.50 -4.11
N VAL A 162 26.97 9.84 -2.89
CA VAL A 162 28.38 9.90 -2.49
C VAL A 162 28.78 8.61 -1.77
N SER A 163 27.97 8.19 -0.80
CA SER A 163 28.22 6.95 -0.05
C SER A 163 26.93 6.40 0.56
N VAL A 164 26.92 5.09 0.76
CA VAL A 164 25.97 4.35 1.58
C VAL A 164 26.76 3.46 2.52
N ALA A 165 26.49 3.54 3.82
CA ALA A 165 27.22 2.76 4.83
C ALA A 165 26.29 2.31 5.95
N SER A 166 26.36 1.04 6.34
CA SER A 166 25.59 0.51 7.47
C SER A 166 25.86 1.29 8.75
N LEU A 167 24.78 1.64 9.47
CA LEU A 167 24.89 2.14 10.83
C LEU A 167 25.18 0.99 11.79
N SER A 168 25.82 1.30 12.91
CA SER A 168 26.04 0.36 13.99
C SER A 168 26.06 1.07 15.35
N GLY A 169 25.94 0.31 16.43
CA GLY A 169 26.11 0.81 17.78
C GLY A 169 24.93 1.66 18.28
N ALA A 170 25.22 2.73 19.03
CA ALA A 170 24.20 3.50 19.75
C ALA A 170 23.12 4.08 18.81
N ARG A 171 23.54 4.64 17.68
CA ARG A 171 22.62 5.30 16.72
C ARG A 171 21.67 4.33 16.03
N GLU A 172 22.19 3.18 15.59
CA GLU A 172 21.37 2.11 15.01
C GLU A 172 20.33 1.62 16.03
N ASN A 173 20.76 1.38 17.26
CA ASN A 173 19.88 0.94 18.34
C ASN A 173 18.82 2.00 18.68
N ALA A 174 19.21 3.28 18.70
CA ALA A 174 18.33 4.41 18.96
C ALA A 174 17.23 4.52 17.89
N LEU A 175 17.62 4.53 16.61
CA LEU A 175 16.68 4.57 15.50
C LEU A 175 15.77 3.33 15.48
N SER A 176 16.33 2.15 15.71
CA SER A 176 15.56 0.91 15.80
C SER A 176 14.54 0.94 16.94
N ASN A 177 14.89 1.50 18.12
CA ASN A 177 13.98 1.67 19.25
C ASN A 177 12.86 2.69 18.95
N LEU A 178 13.18 3.76 18.23
CA LEU A 178 12.20 4.77 17.84
C LEU A 178 11.15 4.20 16.88
N PHE A 179 11.58 3.36 15.93
CA PHE A 179 10.75 2.74 14.90
C PHE A 179 10.54 1.23 15.15
N ASN A 180 10.23 0.90 16.41
CA ASN A 180 9.90 -0.47 16.82
C ASN A 180 8.38 -0.65 16.93
N ILE A 181 7.82 -1.54 16.09
CA ILE A 181 6.40 -1.90 16.11
C ILE A 181 5.97 -2.58 17.43
N ASP A 182 6.89 -3.14 18.21
CA ASP A 182 6.57 -3.75 19.50
C ASP A 182 6.06 -2.74 20.53
N ALA A 183 6.29 -1.44 20.30
CA ALA A 183 5.68 -0.38 21.09
C ALA A 183 4.17 -0.23 20.81
N TRP A 184 3.65 -0.81 19.72
CA TRP A 184 2.23 -0.75 19.37
C TRP A 184 1.52 -1.93 20.03
N PRO A 185 0.38 -1.73 20.72
CA PRO A 185 -0.38 -2.84 21.27
C PRO A 185 -1.06 -3.66 20.16
N SER A 186 -1.14 -4.98 20.33
CA SER A 186 -2.01 -5.82 19.49
C SER A 186 -3.46 -5.65 19.90
N SER A 187 -4.37 -5.67 18.93
CA SER A 187 -5.81 -5.64 19.18
C SER A 187 -6.37 -7.04 19.39
N PRO A 188 -7.30 -7.23 20.35
CA PRO A 188 -8.06 -8.45 20.48
C PRO A 188 -8.79 -8.80 19.18
N GLU A 189 -8.83 -10.09 18.83
CA GLU A 189 -9.54 -10.57 17.63
C GLU A 189 -11.03 -10.21 17.63
N ILE A 190 -11.65 -10.12 18.81
CA ILE A 190 -13.05 -9.71 18.94
C ILE A 190 -13.30 -8.29 18.44
N ASP A 191 -12.33 -7.37 18.61
CA ASP A 191 -12.45 -5.98 18.13
C ASP A 191 -12.30 -5.93 16.60
N ILE A 192 -11.40 -6.75 16.05
CA ILE A 192 -11.23 -6.92 14.60
C ILE A 192 -12.52 -7.50 13.99
N GLN A 193 -13.06 -8.57 14.58
CA GLN A 193 -14.33 -9.15 14.15
C GLN A 193 -15.48 -8.15 14.26
N ALA A 194 -15.53 -7.35 15.33
CA ALA A 194 -16.57 -6.33 15.51
C ALA A 194 -16.50 -5.24 14.44
N ALA A 195 -15.29 -4.83 14.02
CA ALA A 195 -15.12 -3.90 12.92
C ALA A 195 -15.61 -4.47 11.58
N LEU A 196 -15.32 -5.75 11.30
CA LEU A 196 -15.71 -6.45 10.07
C LEU A 196 -17.23 -6.76 10.00
N ARG A 197 -17.86 -7.10 11.14
CA ARG A 197 -19.30 -7.45 11.22
C ARG A 197 -20.25 -6.31 10.83
N ARG A 198 -19.76 -5.10 10.63
CA ARG A 198 -20.55 -3.96 10.13
C ARG A 198 -20.87 -4.04 8.64
N ALA A 199 -20.29 -5.02 7.93
CA ALA A 199 -20.41 -5.19 6.50
C ALA A 199 -21.49 -6.19 6.08
N THR A 200 -21.90 -6.12 4.81
CA THR A 200 -22.77 -7.10 4.16
C THR A 200 -22.35 -7.24 2.70
N PRO A 201 -21.25 -7.96 2.41
CA PRO A 201 -20.65 -7.96 1.08
C PRO A 201 -21.49 -8.73 0.06
N ASP A 202 -21.80 -8.08 -1.06
CA ASP A 202 -22.59 -8.58 -2.19
C ASP A 202 -21.83 -8.52 -3.52
N GLN A 203 -20.91 -7.56 -3.67
CA GLN A 203 -20.06 -7.39 -4.84
C GLN A 203 -18.61 -7.08 -4.45
N LEU A 204 -17.66 -7.41 -5.33
CA LEU A 204 -16.26 -7.05 -5.22
C LEU A 204 -15.92 -6.02 -6.28
N THR A 205 -15.30 -4.90 -5.88
CA THR A 205 -14.75 -3.90 -6.79
C THR A 205 -13.25 -3.75 -6.60
N VAL A 206 -12.54 -3.44 -7.68
CA VAL A 206 -11.14 -3.00 -7.68
C VAL A 206 -11.12 -1.59 -8.25
N TYR A 207 -10.65 -0.65 -7.45
CA TYR A 207 -10.61 0.75 -7.82
C TYR A 207 -9.40 1.04 -8.70
N ASP A 208 -9.60 1.86 -9.73
CA ASP A 208 -8.49 2.48 -10.41
C ASP A 208 -7.88 3.56 -9.49
N VAL A 209 -6.67 3.27 -9.01
CA VAL A 209 -5.89 4.13 -8.13
C VAL A 209 -4.50 4.41 -8.70
N GLY A 210 -4.25 4.04 -9.95
CA GLY A 210 -2.91 3.98 -10.54
C GLY A 210 -2.11 2.76 -10.06
N GLN A 211 -0.80 2.91 -9.90
CA GLN A 211 0.08 1.85 -9.38
C GLN A 211 -0.11 1.70 -7.87
N GLY A 212 -1.11 0.92 -7.49
CA GLY A 212 -1.39 0.55 -6.11
C GLY A 212 -2.57 -0.40 -6.00
N GLY A 213 -2.86 -0.82 -4.78
CA GLY A 213 -3.93 -1.78 -4.47
C GLY A 213 -5.09 -1.10 -3.77
N ALA A 214 -6.30 -1.20 -4.31
CA ALA A 214 -7.50 -0.78 -3.58
C ALA A 214 -8.70 -1.60 -4.05
N ALA A 215 -9.30 -2.35 -3.14
CA ALA A 215 -10.50 -3.12 -3.39
C ALA A 215 -11.60 -2.76 -2.39
N GLY A 216 -12.85 -2.92 -2.81
CA GLY A 216 -14.02 -2.68 -1.98
C GLY A 216 -14.93 -3.88 -1.98
N LEU A 217 -15.41 -4.25 -0.80
CA LEU A 217 -16.54 -5.16 -0.67
C LEU A 217 -17.81 -4.33 -0.54
N LEU A 218 -18.60 -4.31 -1.62
CA LEU A 218 -19.79 -3.48 -1.72
C LEU A 218 -21.01 -4.22 -1.19
N ASP A 219 -21.92 -3.51 -0.53
CA ASP A 219 -23.24 -4.03 -0.19
C ASP A 219 -24.21 -4.01 -1.39
N CYS A 220 -25.43 -4.53 -1.20
CA CYS A 220 -26.48 -4.55 -2.23
C CYS A 220 -26.97 -3.14 -2.65
N SER A 221 -26.61 -2.09 -1.89
CA SER A 221 -26.83 -0.69 -2.25
C SER A 221 -25.62 -0.07 -2.97
N ASN A 222 -24.68 -0.92 -3.42
CA ASN A 222 -23.42 -0.53 -4.03
C ASN A 222 -22.64 0.45 -3.15
N THR A 223 -22.65 0.29 -1.83
CA THR A 223 -21.84 1.10 -0.91
C THR A 223 -20.69 0.26 -0.39
N ALA A 224 -19.47 0.81 -0.40
CA ALA A 224 -18.32 0.15 0.19
C ALA A 224 -18.57 -0.10 1.67
N SER A 225 -18.59 -1.37 2.06
CA SER A 225 -18.83 -1.82 3.42
C SER A 225 -17.53 -2.19 4.14
N ILE A 226 -16.52 -2.61 3.38
CA ILE A 226 -15.11 -2.81 3.78
C ILE A 226 -14.23 -2.37 2.60
N PHE A 227 -13.13 -1.69 2.88
CA PHE A 227 -12.01 -1.56 1.94
C PHE A 227 -10.95 -2.62 2.26
N PHE A 228 -10.37 -3.21 1.24
CA PHE A 228 -9.15 -4.01 1.32
C PHE A 228 -8.09 -3.23 0.55
N ASP A 229 -7.17 -2.65 1.32
CA ASP A 229 -6.26 -1.58 0.93
C ASP A 229 -6.96 -0.27 0.52
N LEU A 230 -6.17 0.80 0.58
CA LEU A 230 -6.50 2.16 0.16
C LEU A 230 -5.29 2.75 -0.57
N GLY A 231 -4.79 1.99 -1.51
CA GLY A 231 -3.62 2.32 -2.29
C GLY A 231 -3.80 3.48 -3.25
N ALA A 232 -2.67 3.91 -3.78
CA ALA A 232 -2.58 4.81 -4.92
C ALA A 232 -1.17 4.82 -5.48
N GLY A 233 -1.04 5.24 -6.75
CA GLY A 233 0.25 5.61 -7.32
C GLY A 233 1.01 6.55 -6.37
N SER A 234 2.23 6.15 -6.01
CA SER A 234 3.11 6.87 -5.08
C SER A 234 4.51 7.08 -5.69
N TYR A 235 5.22 8.10 -5.20
CA TYR A 235 6.57 8.47 -5.62
C TYR A 235 6.68 8.61 -7.15
N GLY A 236 7.61 7.90 -7.81
CA GLY A 236 7.75 7.91 -9.27
C GLY A 236 6.52 7.43 -10.04
N ASN A 237 5.60 6.72 -9.37
CA ASN A 237 4.31 6.31 -9.92
C ASN A 237 3.15 7.23 -9.52
N SER A 238 3.37 8.32 -8.79
CA SER A 238 2.30 9.27 -8.42
C SER A 238 1.55 9.83 -9.63
N ARG A 239 2.23 9.98 -10.78
CA ARG A 239 1.64 10.36 -12.07
C ARG A 239 0.60 9.38 -12.64
N THR A 240 0.60 8.13 -12.18
CA THR A 240 -0.33 7.09 -12.66
C THR A 240 -1.71 7.23 -12.05
N ARG A 241 -1.81 7.92 -10.91
CA ARG A 241 -3.02 8.05 -10.12
C ARG A 241 -4.09 8.88 -10.85
N PRO A 242 -5.35 8.44 -10.87
CA PRO A 242 -6.47 9.28 -11.31
C PRO A 242 -6.56 10.58 -10.48
N ASN A 243 -6.95 11.68 -11.13
CA ASN A 243 -7.16 12.96 -10.45
C ASN A 243 -8.52 13.55 -10.84
N PRO A 244 -9.45 13.76 -9.88
CA PRO A 244 -9.34 13.43 -8.46
C PRO A 244 -9.47 11.92 -8.18
N LEU A 245 -8.78 11.44 -7.13
CA LEU A 245 -9.04 10.14 -6.51
C LEU A 245 -9.80 10.36 -5.20
N ARG A 246 -10.97 9.74 -5.03
CA ARG A 246 -11.72 9.73 -3.76
C ARG A 246 -12.47 8.44 -3.56
N PHE A 247 -12.80 8.16 -2.30
CA PHE A 247 -13.48 6.95 -1.88
C PHE A 247 -14.85 7.27 -1.26
N CYS A 248 -15.70 6.26 -1.12
CA CYS A 248 -17.02 6.40 -0.52
C CYS A 248 -16.98 5.99 0.96
N TRP A 249 -17.29 6.94 1.84
CA TRP A 249 -17.21 6.74 3.29
C TRP A 249 -18.57 6.57 3.99
N ARG A 250 -19.63 6.39 3.22
CA ARG A 250 -20.97 6.16 3.76
C ARG A 250 -20.95 4.91 4.63
N GLY A 251 -21.52 4.99 5.84
CA GLY A 251 -21.51 3.87 6.79
C GLY A 251 -20.19 3.70 7.54
N SER A 252 -19.18 4.54 7.27
CA SER A 252 -17.85 4.48 7.90
C SER A 252 -17.19 3.10 7.79
N PRO A 253 -17.00 2.58 6.56
CA PRO A 253 -16.39 1.27 6.35
C PRO A 253 -14.98 1.21 6.98
N PRO A 254 -14.60 0.09 7.62
CA PRO A 254 -13.22 -0.13 8.00
C PRO A 254 -12.36 -0.40 6.76
N VAL A 255 -11.06 -0.26 6.96
CA VAL A 255 -10.02 -0.57 5.96
C VAL A 255 -9.22 -1.75 6.49
N VAL A 256 -9.11 -2.83 5.73
CA VAL A 256 -8.13 -3.89 5.97
C VAL A 256 -6.91 -3.54 5.13
N LEU A 257 -5.82 -3.15 5.78
CA LEU A 257 -4.53 -2.96 5.14
C LEU A 257 -3.85 -4.32 5.03
N SER A 258 -3.60 -4.77 3.81
CA SER A 258 -2.97 -6.06 3.52
C SER A 258 -1.52 -6.08 3.99
N HIS A 259 -0.75 -5.02 3.74
CA HIS A 259 0.58 -4.78 4.30
C HIS A 259 0.94 -3.30 4.24
N TRP A 260 2.10 -2.94 4.79
CA TRP A 260 2.47 -1.54 5.04
C TRP A 260 3.12 -0.80 3.86
N ASP A 261 3.25 -1.40 2.68
CA ASP A 261 3.86 -0.70 1.53
C ASP A 261 3.00 0.49 1.09
N THR A 262 3.68 1.55 0.64
CA THR A 262 3.05 2.86 0.48
C THR A 262 1.92 2.86 -0.54
N ASP A 263 2.05 2.08 -1.61
CA ASP A 263 1.06 1.88 -2.65
C ASP A 263 -0.20 1.11 -2.22
N HIS A 264 -0.30 0.67 -0.95
CA HIS A 264 -1.51 0.07 -0.35
C HIS A 264 -2.25 1.01 0.62
N TRP A 265 -1.71 2.19 0.91
CA TRP A 265 -2.38 3.19 1.78
C TRP A 265 -2.25 4.65 1.32
N ALA A 266 -1.47 4.93 0.27
CA ALA A 266 -1.24 6.29 -0.25
C ALA A 266 -2.52 7.01 -0.73
N GLY A 267 -3.61 6.31 -0.97
CA GLY A 267 -4.92 6.88 -1.28
C GLY A 267 -5.46 7.80 -0.17
N GLU A 268 -5.02 7.61 1.09
CA GLU A 268 -5.37 8.51 2.21
C GLU A 268 -4.95 9.96 1.94
N LEU A 269 -3.87 10.19 1.21
CA LEU A 269 -3.39 11.54 0.90
C LEU A 269 -4.29 12.30 -0.07
N THR A 270 -5.00 11.58 -0.93
CA THR A 270 -5.98 12.17 -1.85
C THR A 270 -7.35 12.35 -1.22
N ASP A 271 -7.66 11.53 -0.22
CA ASP A 271 -8.92 11.58 0.51
C ASP A 271 -8.67 11.51 2.03
N PRO A 272 -8.37 12.66 2.68
CA PRO A 272 -8.02 12.71 4.10
C PRO A 272 -9.12 12.20 5.03
N ALA A 273 -10.35 11.98 4.55
CA ALA A 273 -11.38 11.33 5.35
C ALA A 273 -11.07 9.85 5.67
N ALA A 274 -10.08 9.26 5.01
CA ALA A 274 -9.58 7.91 5.26
C ALA A 274 -8.84 7.77 6.60
N SER A 275 -8.03 8.76 7.02
CA SER A 275 -7.28 8.67 8.29
C SER A 275 -8.17 8.70 9.52
N GLY A 276 -9.41 9.19 9.41
CA GLY A 276 -10.43 9.13 10.46
C GLY A 276 -11.16 7.80 10.59
N ARG A 277 -10.79 6.75 9.83
CA ARG A 277 -11.46 5.44 9.81
C ARG A 277 -10.82 4.44 10.75
N ASP A 278 -11.47 3.28 10.89
CA ASP A 278 -10.87 2.11 11.53
C ASP A 278 -10.00 1.39 10.49
N TRP A 279 -8.73 1.18 10.83
CA TRP A 279 -7.75 0.45 10.03
C TRP A 279 -7.39 -0.84 10.74
N ILE A 280 -7.52 -1.97 10.07
CA ILE A 280 -7.07 -3.29 10.52
C ILE A 280 -5.77 -3.56 9.75
N ALA A 281 -4.66 -3.73 10.45
CA ALA A 281 -3.36 -3.92 9.81
C ALA A 281 -2.60 -5.09 10.44
N PRO A 282 -1.77 -5.83 9.70
CA PRO A 282 -0.95 -6.88 10.26
C PRO A 282 0.15 -6.29 11.15
N ARG A 283 0.50 -7.03 12.21
CA ARG A 283 1.80 -6.86 12.85
C ARG A 283 2.89 -7.40 11.92
N GLN A 284 3.72 -6.50 11.40
CA GLN A 284 4.88 -6.83 10.56
C GLN A 284 6.12 -6.14 11.12
N SER A 285 7.25 -6.82 11.12
CA SER A 285 8.52 -6.22 11.53
C SER A 285 9.04 -5.26 10.45
N LYS A 286 10.18 -4.61 10.72
CA LYS A 286 10.93 -3.81 9.73
C LYS A 286 10.25 -2.53 9.21
N LEU A 287 9.17 -2.08 9.84
CA LEU A 287 8.49 -0.83 9.47
C LEU A 287 9.38 0.41 9.69
N GLY A 288 9.59 1.19 8.63
CA GLY A 288 10.36 2.43 8.66
C GLY A 288 9.63 3.66 9.21
N PRO A 289 10.32 4.82 9.18
CA PRO A 289 9.77 6.13 9.55
C PRO A 289 8.43 6.49 8.94
N THR A 290 8.24 6.27 7.64
CA THR A 290 7.02 6.68 6.92
C THR A 290 5.80 5.94 7.48
N HIS A 291 5.94 4.64 7.75
CA HIS A 291 4.90 3.79 8.34
C HIS A 291 4.48 4.25 9.74
N HIS A 292 5.45 4.60 10.59
CA HIS A 292 5.18 5.09 11.94
C HIS A 292 4.50 6.45 11.91
N ALA A 293 4.93 7.34 11.00
CA ALA A 293 4.28 8.62 10.80
C ALA A 293 2.83 8.45 10.31
N PHE A 294 2.57 7.47 9.42
CA PHE A 294 1.22 7.17 8.94
C PHE A 294 0.33 6.59 10.05
N ALA A 295 0.82 5.65 10.85
CA ALA A 295 0.10 5.11 12.00
C ALA A 295 -0.25 6.19 13.03
N ALA A 296 0.70 7.08 13.36
CA ALA A 296 0.46 8.21 14.24
C ALA A 296 -0.60 9.16 13.66
N ARG A 297 -0.54 9.42 12.36
CA ARG A 297 -1.52 10.25 11.64
C ARG A 297 -2.94 9.69 11.74
N ILE A 298 -3.16 8.39 11.53
CA ILE A 298 -4.49 7.76 11.73
C ILE A 298 -5.02 8.04 13.14
N LEU A 299 -4.18 7.82 14.16
CA LEU A 299 -4.58 7.97 15.55
C LEU A 299 -4.86 9.43 15.94
N VAL A 300 -4.05 10.37 15.47
CA VAL A 300 -4.23 11.82 15.70
C VAL A 300 -5.49 12.35 14.99
N GLN A 301 -5.82 11.85 13.81
CA GLN A 301 -7.03 12.23 13.06
C GLN A 301 -8.32 11.59 13.62
N GLY A 302 -8.23 10.87 14.74
CA GLY A 302 -9.38 10.28 15.43
C GLY A 302 -9.80 8.92 14.87
N GLY A 303 -9.05 8.34 13.94
CA GLY A 303 -9.20 6.96 13.52
C GLY A 303 -8.81 5.95 14.61
N SER A 304 -8.97 4.68 14.27
CA SER A 304 -8.53 3.57 15.11
C SER A 304 -7.57 2.71 14.31
N LEU A 305 -6.50 2.24 14.93
CA LEU A 305 -5.56 1.31 14.31
C LEU A 305 -5.61 -0.01 15.09
N LEU A 306 -6.18 -1.03 14.48
CA LEU A 306 -6.36 -2.37 15.02
C LEU A 306 -5.25 -3.27 14.52
N ILE A 307 -4.19 -3.43 15.32
CA ILE A 307 -3.03 -4.24 14.93
C ILE A 307 -3.34 -5.72 15.18
N TRP A 308 -3.47 -6.49 14.10
CA TRP A 308 -3.67 -7.93 14.19
C TRP A 308 -2.32 -8.62 14.46
N GLY A 309 -2.08 -8.87 15.75
CA GLY A 309 -0.86 -9.51 16.25
C GLY A 309 -0.85 -11.04 16.19
N ALA A 310 -1.67 -11.65 15.35
CA ALA A 310 -1.69 -13.10 15.20
C ALA A 310 -0.43 -13.61 14.47
N THR A 311 -0.06 -14.86 14.75
CA THR A 311 1.09 -15.51 14.11
C THR A 311 0.84 -15.80 12.64
N ALA A 312 1.91 -15.96 11.86
CA ALA A 312 1.81 -16.46 10.48
C ALA A 312 0.97 -17.74 10.40
N GLY A 313 0.09 -17.82 9.41
CA GLY A 313 -0.85 -18.92 9.21
C GLY A 313 -2.15 -18.82 10.00
N ALA A 314 -2.27 -17.89 10.95
CA ALA A 314 -3.52 -17.68 11.69
C ALA A 314 -4.63 -17.16 10.77
N THR A 315 -5.86 -17.57 11.07
CA THR A 315 -7.06 -17.15 10.34
C THR A 315 -8.10 -16.61 11.29
N LEU A 316 -8.90 -15.67 10.80
CA LEU A 316 -10.01 -15.05 11.54
C LEU A 316 -11.17 -14.87 10.59
N SER A 317 -12.36 -15.31 11.00
CA SER A 317 -13.55 -15.23 10.15
C SER A 317 -14.71 -14.53 10.82
N VAL A 318 -15.55 -13.90 9.99
CA VAL A 318 -16.88 -13.40 10.37
C VAL A 318 -17.90 -13.95 9.38
N THR A 319 -19.08 -14.29 9.89
CA THR A 319 -20.20 -14.77 9.10
C THR A 319 -21.27 -13.70 9.05
N PHE A 320 -21.81 -13.47 7.86
CA PHE A 320 -22.89 -12.54 7.58
C PHE A 320 -24.20 -13.28 7.30
N ALA A 321 -25.30 -12.53 7.19
CA ALA A 321 -26.55 -13.07 6.68
C ALA A 321 -26.38 -13.62 5.24
N GLY A 322 -27.24 -14.55 4.84
CA GLY A 322 -27.22 -15.12 3.48
C GLY A 322 -26.12 -16.14 3.21
N GLY A 323 -25.38 -16.58 4.24
CA GLY A 323 -24.35 -17.61 4.10
C GLY A 323 -22.99 -17.09 3.61
N VAL A 324 -22.77 -15.77 3.70
CA VAL A 324 -21.49 -15.16 3.32
C VAL A 324 -20.51 -15.22 4.49
N VAL A 325 -19.27 -15.65 4.24
CA VAL A 325 -18.19 -15.70 5.22
C VAL A 325 -17.02 -14.88 4.69
N LEU A 326 -16.49 -13.97 5.50
CA LEU A 326 -15.22 -13.29 5.22
C LEU A 326 -14.18 -13.82 6.19
N SER A 327 -13.07 -14.30 5.63
CA SER A 327 -11.93 -14.84 6.35
C SER A 327 -10.69 -14.02 6.02
N LEU A 328 -10.03 -13.50 7.05
CA LEU A 328 -8.69 -12.93 6.94
C LEU A 328 -7.67 -14.02 7.28
N GLY A 329 -6.53 -14.01 6.61
CA GLY A 329 -5.41 -14.91 6.87
C GLY A 329 -4.10 -14.15 7.00
N ARG A 330 -3.34 -14.38 8.07
CA ARG A 330 -1.96 -13.89 8.18
C ARG A 330 -1.07 -14.73 7.29
N CYS A 331 -0.59 -14.15 6.18
CA CYS A 331 0.26 -14.84 5.23
C CYS A 331 1.59 -15.30 5.84
N THR A 332 2.18 -16.36 5.26
CA THR A 332 3.31 -17.11 5.83
C THR A 332 4.67 -16.78 5.21
N GLY A 333 4.69 -15.92 4.19
CA GLY A 333 5.92 -15.48 3.54
C GLY A 333 6.82 -14.69 4.49
N PRO A 334 8.15 -14.66 4.23
CA PRO A 334 9.11 -14.01 5.12
C PRO A 334 9.26 -12.50 4.89
N SER A 335 8.87 -11.99 3.73
CA SER A 335 8.93 -10.56 3.38
C SER A 335 7.71 -9.81 3.91
N ARG A 336 7.73 -8.48 3.87
CA ARG A 336 6.54 -7.68 4.16
C ARG A 336 5.38 -8.00 3.21
N ASN A 337 5.62 -8.15 1.92
CA ASN A 337 4.60 -8.54 0.94
C ASN A 337 3.99 -9.92 1.27
N GLY A 338 4.84 -10.91 1.54
CA GLY A 338 4.42 -12.29 1.80
C GLY A 338 3.91 -12.56 3.21
N SER A 339 4.13 -11.64 4.16
CA SER A 339 3.68 -11.74 5.55
C SER A 339 2.50 -10.81 5.85
N GLY A 340 1.75 -10.36 4.85
CA GLY A 340 0.59 -9.49 5.03
C GLY A 340 -0.68 -10.19 5.51
N ILE A 341 -1.82 -9.60 5.19
CA ILE A 341 -3.17 -10.17 5.30
C ILE A 341 -3.67 -10.47 3.90
N ALA A 342 -4.14 -11.70 3.67
CA ALA A 342 -5.02 -12.01 2.55
C ALA A 342 -6.47 -12.13 3.03
N CYS A 343 -7.42 -11.96 2.12
CA CYS A 343 -8.85 -12.06 2.41
C CYS A 343 -9.53 -13.04 1.45
N LEU A 344 -10.31 -13.96 2.01
CA LEU A 344 -11.16 -14.89 1.29
C LEU A 344 -12.62 -14.58 1.66
N VAL A 345 -13.45 -14.33 0.65
CA VAL A 345 -14.89 -14.12 0.83
C VAL A 345 -15.63 -15.27 0.15
N GLU A 346 -16.47 -15.98 0.90
CA GLU A 346 -17.17 -17.17 0.43
C GLU A 346 -18.68 -16.97 0.53
N ASN A 347 -19.44 -17.46 -0.45
CA ASN A 347 -20.89 -17.44 -0.42
C ASN A 347 -21.44 -18.83 -0.74
N SER A 348 -22.02 -19.48 0.28
CA SER A 348 -22.57 -20.83 0.15
C SER A 348 -23.82 -20.91 -0.74
N SER A 349 -24.55 -19.79 -0.93
CA SER A 349 -25.69 -19.77 -1.85
C SER A 349 -25.27 -19.73 -3.31
N ALA A 350 -24.04 -19.29 -3.58
CA ALA A 350 -23.48 -19.18 -4.92
C ALA A 350 -22.45 -20.28 -5.23
N ASP A 351 -22.10 -21.12 -4.24
CA ASP A 351 -21.01 -22.08 -4.30
C ASP A 351 -19.70 -21.45 -4.86
N ALA A 352 -19.38 -20.26 -4.38
CA ALA A 352 -18.33 -19.42 -4.96
C ALA A 352 -17.50 -18.67 -3.91
N SER A 353 -16.24 -18.41 -4.26
CA SER A 353 -15.29 -17.65 -3.43
C SER A 353 -14.55 -16.56 -4.22
N TRP A 354 -14.20 -15.47 -3.53
CA TRP A 354 -13.31 -14.42 -4.01
C TRP A 354 -12.04 -14.38 -3.15
N LEU A 355 -10.88 -14.28 -3.81
CA LEU A 355 -9.58 -14.19 -3.17
C LEU A 355 -8.94 -12.83 -3.43
N LEU A 356 -8.71 -12.07 -2.37
CA LEU A 356 -7.97 -10.81 -2.36
C LEU A 356 -6.61 -11.09 -1.73
N THR A 357 -5.56 -11.00 -2.54
CA THR A 357 -4.23 -11.52 -2.21
C THR A 357 -3.33 -10.50 -1.52
N GLY A 358 -3.58 -9.20 -1.71
CA GLY A 358 -2.58 -8.17 -1.46
C GLY A 358 -1.35 -8.47 -2.31
N ASP A 359 -0.18 -8.50 -1.68
CA ASP A 359 1.07 -8.85 -2.37
C ASP A 359 1.62 -10.23 -2.02
N ALA A 360 0.85 -11.05 -1.28
CA ALA A 360 1.27 -12.40 -0.92
C ALA A 360 1.13 -13.35 -2.11
N GLY A 361 2.14 -14.20 -2.32
CA GLY A 361 2.06 -15.29 -3.28
C GLY A 361 1.06 -16.36 -2.85
N TYR A 362 0.53 -17.13 -3.81
CA TYR A 362 -0.55 -18.09 -3.54
C TYR A 362 -0.21 -19.16 -2.50
N SER A 363 1.04 -19.64 -2.44
CA SER A 363 1.47 -20.61 -1.41
C SER A 363 1.67 -20.00 -0.03
N GLU A 364 1.73 -18.67 0.06
CA GLU A 364 1.89 -17.95 1.33
C GLU A 364 0.54 -17.68 2.01
N ILE A 365 -0.57 -17.83 1.28
CA ILE A 365 -1.92 -17.57 1.76
C ILE A 365 -2.45 -18.80 2.53
N PRO A 366 -2.78 -18.69 3.83
CA PRO A 366 -3.20 -19.84 4.65
C PRO A 366 -4.71 -20.13 4.55
N LEU A 367 -5.40 -19.51 3.58
CA LEU A 367 -6.84 -19.61 3.42
C LEU A 367 -7.16 -20.71 2.42
N VAL A 368 -7.90 -21.72 2.88
CA VAL A 368 -8.37 -22.82 2.04
C VAL A 368 -9.82 -22.55 1.66
N PRO A 369 -10.14 -22.39 0.37
CA PRO A 369 -11.51 -22.15 -0.05
C PRO A 369 -12.35 -23.42 0.10
N SER A 370 -13.56 -23.24 0.62
CA SER A 370 -14.61 -24.24 0.68
C SER A 370 -15.31 -24.41 -0.68
N PHE A 371 -15.28 -23.37 -1.51
CA PHE A 371 -15.93 -23.33 -2.82
C PHE A 371 -14.96 -22.97 -3.96
N GLN A 372 -15.46 -22.93 -5.19
CA GLN A 372 -14.64 -22.58 -6.35
C GLN A 372 -14.26 -21.09 -6.30
N ILE A 373 -12.98 -20.78 -6.51
CA ILE A 373 -12.51 -19.40 -6.62
C ILE A 373 -12.91 -18.86 -7.99
N ILE A 374 -13.93 -18.01 -8.02
CA ILE A 374 -14.41 -17.34 -9.24
C ILE A 374 -13.83 -15.94 -9.40
N GLY A 375 -13.29 -15.35 -8.34
CA GLY A 375 -12.77 -13.98 -8.32
C GLY A 375 -11.39 -13.95 -7.71
N ILE A 376 -10.41 -13.39 -8.40
CA ILE A 376 -9.04 -13.23 -7.90
C ILE A 376 -8.57 -11.80 -8.16
N ILE A 377 -7.98 -11.15 -7.16
CA ILE A 377 -7.07 -10.02 -7.39
C ILE A 377 -5.66 -10.60 -7.52
N ALA A 378 -5.02 -10.38 -8.66
CA ALA A 378 -3.68 -10.88 -8.91
C ALA A 378 -2.70 -10.30 -7.87
N PRO A 379 -1.81 -11.14 -7.30
CA PRO A 379 -0.90 -10.69 -6.25
C PRO A 379 0.08 -9.65 -6.78
N HIS A 380 0.40 -8.65 -5.94
CA HIS A 380 1.49 -7.71 -6.18
C HIS A 380 1.39 -7.03 -7.54
N HIS A 381 0.19 -6.54 -7.85
CA HIS A 381 -0.13 -5.85 -9.12
C HIS A 381 0.09 -6.71 -10.39
N GLY A 382 0.32 -8.02 -10.24
CA GLY A 382 0.77 -8.90 -11.32
C GLY A 382 2.29 -9.00 -11.45
N ALA A 383 3.05 -8.84 -10.38
CA ALA A 383 4.48 -9.17 -10.33
C ALA A 383 4.73 -10.68 -10.52
N ASP A 384 5.99 -11.02 -10.81
CA ASP A 384 6.41 -12.42 -10.89
C ASP A 384 6.45 -13.06 -9.48
N MET A 385 5.38 -13.80 -9.19
CA MET A 385 5.18 -14.51 -7.93
C MET A 385 5.24 -16.04 -8.08
N VAL A 386 5.69 -16.56 -9.23
CA VAL A 386 5.64 -18.01 -9.55
C VAL A 386 6.37 -18.87 -8.52
N ARG A 387 7.47 -18.34 -7.96
CA ARG A 387 8.25 -19.02 -6.91
C ARG A 387 7.51 -19.15 -5.58
N PHE A 388 6.41 -18.43 -5.40
CA PHE A 388 5.57 -18.40 -4.21
C PHE A 388 4.19 -19.02 -4.47
N GLY A 389 4.15 -20.06 -5.29
CA GLY A 389 2.95 -20.83 -5.61
C GLY A 389 2.29 -20.42 -6.92
N SER A 390 1.70 -21.39 -7.59
CA SER A 390 0.94 -21.19 -8.82
C SER A 390 -0.45 -20.63 -8.53
N ALA A 391 -1.00 -19.91 -9.50
CA ALA A 391 -2.37 -19.44 -9.46
C ALA A 391 -3.39 -20.59 -9.21
N PRO A 392 -4.53 -20.30 -8.55
CA PRO A 392 -5.63 -21.24 -8.48
C PRO A 392 -6.15 -21.59 -9.87
N THR A 393 -6.52 -22.86 -10.07
CA THR A 393 -7.15 -23.31 -11.31
C THR A 393 -8.45 -22.55 -11.57
N ARG A 394 -8.60 -22.03 -12.79
CA ARG A 394 -9.84 -21.43 -13.25
C ARG A 394 -10.99 -22.44 -13.18
N PRO A 395 -12.16 -22.08 -12.62
CA PRO A 395 -13.36 -22.92 -12.66
C PRO A 395 -13.74 -23.37 -14.08
N GLY A 396 -14.17 -24.64 -14.23
CA GLY A 396 -14.41 -25.29 -15.52
C GLY A 396 -15.65 -24.82 -16.29
N SER A 397 -16.63 -24.22 -15.62
CA SER A 397 -17.82 -23.64 -16.25
C SER A 397 -18.30 -22.42 -15.47
N GLY A 398 -18.63 -21.34 -16.18
CA GLY A 398 -19.31 -20.18 -15.58
C GLY A 398 -18.54 -18.86 -15.60
N TYR A 399 -19.11 -17.90 -14.89
CA TYR A 399 -18.63 -16.55 -14.70
C TYR A 399 -17.45 -16.52 -13.72
N CYS A 400 -16.32 -15.97 -14.13
CA CYS A 400 -15.17 -15.73 -13.27
C CYS A 400 -14.44 -14.44 -13.69
N ARG A 401 -13.65 -13.86 -12.78
CA ARG A 401 -12.90 -12.62 -12.98
C ARG A 401 -11.51 -12.66 -12.34
N LEU A 402 -10.53 -12.18 -13.08
CA LEU A 402 -9.14 -11.99 -12.66
C LEU A 402 -8.79 -10.51 -12.77
N PHE A 403 -8.58 -9.86 -11.63
CA PHE A 403 -8.27 -8.44 -11.57
C PHE A 403 -6.76 -8.19 -11.56
N TYR A 404 -6.33 -7.20 -12.34
CA TYR A 404 -4.99 -6.60 -12.25
C TYR A 404 -5.13 -5.12 -11.90
N SER A 405 -4.65 -4.75 -10.70
CA SER A 405 -4.61 -3.35 -10.23
C SER A 405 -3.22 -2.78 -10.46
N PHE A 406 -3.08 -1.90 -11.45
CA PHE A 406 -1.83 -1.23 -11.79
C PHE A 406 -2.09 0.12 -12.49
N GLY A 407 -1.04 0.92 -12.62
CA GLY A 407 -1.09 2.25 -13.22
C GLY A 407 -0.52 2.29 -14.65
N PRO A 408 -0.92 3.27 -15.48
CA PRO A 408 -0.43 3.41 -16.85
C PRO A 408 1.08 3.71 -16.88
N ASP A 409 1.83 2.90 -17.61
CA ASP A 409 3.29 2.93 -17.67
C ASP A 409 3.95 2.92 -16.29
N ASN A 410 3.36 2.19 -15.34
CA ASN A 410 3.94 1.97 -14.03
C ASN A 410 5.35 1.39 -14.15
N LYS A 411 6.26 1.87 -13.30
CA LYS A 411 7.63 1.37 -13.18
C LYS A 411 8.19 1.73 -11.81
N HIS A 412 9.07 0.92 -11.27
CA HIS A 412 9.77 1.24 -10.04
C HIS A 412 11.14 1.84 -10.35
N GLY A 413 11.44 2.98 -9.71
CA GLY A 413 12.66 3.77 -9.94
C GLY A 413 12.93 4.04 -11.43
N ARG A 414 14.19 3.85 -11.83
CA ARG A 414 14.65 4.09 -13.22
C ARG A 414 14.69 2.82 -14.07
N THR A 415 14.06 1.72 -13.62
CA THR A 415 14.04 0.43 -14.32
C THR A 415 13.04 0.38 -15.48
N SER A 416 13.11 -0.70 -16.27
CA SER A 416 12.13 -1.02 -17.32
C SER A 416 11.04 -2.01 -16.88
N VAL A 417 11.04 -2.46 -15.61
CA VAL A 417 10.06 -3.44 -15.12
C VAL A 417 8.71 -2.75 -14.97
N LYS A 418 7.67 -3.34 -15.56
CA LYS A 418 6.28 -2.90 -15.46
C LYS A 418 5.39 -4.05 -15.04
N HIS A 419 4.35 -3.75 -14.29
CA HIS A 419 3.29 -4.71 -13.96
C HIS A 419 2.07 -4.48 -14.87
N PRO A 420 1.28 -5.53 -15.16
CA PRO A 420 1.59 -6.94 -14.88
C PRO A 420 2.76 -7.46 -15.72
N THR A 421 3.50 -8.41 -15.16
CA THR A 421 4.64 -9.06 -15.81
C THR A 421 4.19 -10.24 -16.67
N THR A 422 4.97 -10.56 -17.71
CA THR A 422 4.71 -11.74 -18.55
C THR A 422 4.68 -13.05 -17.75
N ALA A 423 5.51 -13.18 -16.71
CA ALA A 423 5.54 -14.35 -15.85
C ALA A 423 4.21 -14.54 -15.11
N ALA A 424 3.67 -13.47 -14.51
CA ALA A 424 2.36 -13.51 -13.85
C ALA A 424 1.23 -13.91 -14.80
N ILE A 425 1.18 -13.33 -16.00
CA ILE A 425 0.17 -13.68 -17.00
C ILE A 425 0.27 -15.16 -17.41
N ASN A 426 1.50 -15.65 -17.63
CA ASN A 426 1.72 -17.04 -18.01
C ASN A 426 1.33 -18.03 -16.92
N ASP A 427 1.55 -17.71 -15.65
CA ASP A 427 1.14 -18.55 -14.53
C ASP A 427 -0.38 -18.72 -14.47
N HIS A 428 -1.14 -17.62 -14.55
CA HIS A 428 -2.61 -17.69 -14.58
C HIS A 428 -3.12 -18.42 -15.84
N ARG A 429 -2.47 -18.27 -16.99
CA ARG A 429 -2.82 -19.01 -18.22
C ARG A 429 -2.58 -20.51 -18.11
N ALA A 430 -1.50 -20.92 -17.46
CA ALA A 430 -1.24 -22.33 -17.19
C ALA A 430 -2.38 -22.95 -16.35
N GLN A 431 -3.07 -22.11 -15.59
CA GLN A 431 -4.24 -22.44 -14.77
C GLN A 431 -5.57 -22.15 -15.49
N SER A 432 -5.53 -22.04 -16.83
CA SER A 432 -6.65 -21.88 -17.75
C SER A 432 -7.40 -20.54 -17.72
N TRP A 433 -6.91 -19.52 -17.00
CA TRP A 433 -7.50 -18.17 -17.03
C TRP A 433 -7.40 -17.52 -18.42
N ASP A 434 -8.54 -17.13 -18.99
CA ASP A 434 -8.63 -16.52 -20.32
C ASP A 434 -8.35 -15.02 -20.25
N HIS A 435 -7.18 -14.63 -20.76
CA HIS A 435 -6.71 -13.24 -20.79
C HIS A 435 -7.10 -12.50 -22.08
N GLY A 436 -7.96 -13.09 -22.92
CA GLY A 436 -8.42 -12.48 -24.15
C GLY A 436 -7.27 -12.02 -25.06
N THR A 437 -7.18 -10.72 -25.31
CA THR A 437 -6.23 -10.12 -26.26
C THR A 437 -4.77 -10.10 -25.79
N TRP A 438 -4.50 -10.32 -24.50
CA TRP A 438 -3.15 -10.28 -23.92
C TRP A 438 -2.26 -11.47 -24.33
N THR A 439 -2.47 -12.08 -25.51
CA THR A 439 -1.90 -13.36 -25.98
C THR A 439 -0.37 -13.41 -26.05
N THR A 440 0.31 -12.29 -26.27
CA THR A 440 1.77 -12.26 -26.45
C THR A 440 2.39 -11.16 -25.59
N THR A 441 3.70 -11.24 -25.34
CA THR A 441 4.44 -10.23 -24.55
C THR A 441 4.20 -8.78 -25.02
N GLY A 442 3.99 -8.56 -26.33
CA GLY A 442 3.73 -7.22 -26.87
C GLY A 442 2.30 -6.69 -26.66
N THR A 443 1.34 -7.56 -26.32
CA THR A 443 -0.06 -7.18 -26.11
C THR A 443 -0.46 -7.13 -24.63
N ILE A 444 0.38 -7.64 -23.72
CA ILE A 444 0.12 -7.61 -22.28
C ILE A 444 0.02 -6.17 -21.81
N ALA A 445 -1.13 -5.84 -21.22
CA ALA A 445 -1.47 -4.52 -20.70
C ALA A 445 -1.38 -3.37 -21.70
N THR A 446 -1.12 -3.58 -22.99
CA THR A 446 -1.11 -2.48 -23.98
C THR A 446 -2.47 -2.26 -24.63
N THR A 447 -3.41 -3.19 -24.44
CA THR A 447 -4.81 -3.11 -24.89
C THR A 447 -5.75 -3.64 -23.82
N ILE A 448 -7.05 -3.41 -23.93
CA ILE A 448 -8.06 -4.07 -23.09
C ILE A 448 -7.98 -5.59 -23.28
N ALA A 449 -7.80 -6.33 -22.18
CA ALA A 449 -7.70 -7.78 -22.19
C ALA A 449 -9.00 -8.46 -22.67
N GLY A 450 -10.11 -8.17 -21.97
CA GLY A 450 -11.40 -8.85 -22.11
C GLY A 450 -11.43 -10.23 -21.43
N LYS A 451 -12.53 -10.98 -21.67
CA LYS A 451 -12.74 -12.35 -21.15
C LYS A 451 -12.83 -12.41 -19.62
N ASP A 452 -11.91 -13.12 -18.97
CA ASP A 452 -11.89 -13.20 -17.51
C ASP A 452 -11.17 -11.99 -16.89
N VAL A 453 -10.30 -11.33 -17.65
CA VAL A 453 -9.42 -10.27 -17.10
C VAL A 453 -10.11 -8.92 -17.02
N LEU A 454 -9.98 -8.29 -15.86
CA LEU A 454 -10.34 -6.90 -15.58
C LEU A 454 -9.10 -6.14 -15.12
N ALA A 455 -8.68 -5.14 -15.88
CA ALA A 455 -7.49 -4.34 -15.59
C ALA A 455 -7.88 -2.88 -15.34
N THR A 456 -7.17 -2.20 -14.43
CA THR A 456 -7.40 -0.77 -14.12
C THR A 456 -6.68 0.18 -15.09
N ALA A 457 -5.75 -0.31 -15.91
CA ALA A 457 -4.96 0.54 -16.81
C ALA A 457 -4.50 -0.18 -18.08
N GLU A 458 -3.99 0.61 -19.03
CA GLU A 458 -3.18 0.21 -20.17
C GLU A 458 -1.82 0.93 -20.13
N ASN A 459 -0.77 0.21 -20.50
CA ASN A 459 0.58 0.70 -20.74
C ASN A 459 0.75 1.20 -22.18
N SER A 460 1.81 1.99 -22.41
CA SER A 460 2.22 2.42 -23.74
C SER A 460 2.51 1.23 -24.65
N GLY A 461 2.24 1.39 -25.95
CA GLY A 461 2.48 0.39 -26.99
C GLY A 461 1.21 -0.07 -27.72
N GLY A 462 0.04 0.28 -27.18
CA GLY A 462 -1.25 0.07 -27.82
C GLY A 462 -1.71 1.23 -28.70
N PRO A 463 -2.82 1.04 -29.46
CA PRO A 463 -3.36 2.04 -30.37
C PRO A 463 -3.90 3.29 -29.66
N THR A 464 -4.18 3.20 -28.37
CA THR A 464 -4.79 4.27 -27.56
C THR A 464 -3.82 4.97 -26.61
N GLY A 465 -2.56 4.51 -26.55
CA GLY A 465 -1.58 5.01 -25.58
C GLY A 465 -1.87 4.59 -24.13
N PRO A 466 -1.00 4.99 -23.19
CA PRO A 466 -1.15 4.65 -21.78
C PRO A 466 -2.33 5.41 -21.19
N ARG A 467 -3.24 4.71 -20.50
CA ARG A 467 -4.39 5.33 -19.86
C ARG A 467 -4.96 4.48 -18.74
N ASN A 468 -5.61 5.16 -17.83
CA ASN A 468 -6.51 4.55 -16.85
C ASN A 468 -7.77 4.02 -17.55
N LEU A 469 -8.22 2.83 -17.15
CA LEU A 469 -9.39 2.12 -17.71
C LEU A 469 -10.64 2.24 -16.84
N ASP A 470 -10.60 3.07 -15.80
CA ASP A 470 -11.62 3.15 -14.74
C ASP A 470 -11.61 1.91 -13.81
N SER A 471 -12.37 2.00 -12.72
CA SER A 471 -12.53 0.91 -11.74
C SER A 471 -13.39 -0.24 -12.30
N ALA A 472 -13.20 -1.46 -11.78
CA ALA A 472 -13.93 -2.65 -12.21
C ALA A 472 -14.70 -3.32 -11.06
N VAL A 473 -15.74 -4.10 -11.38
CA VAL A 473 -16.61 -4.76 -10.40
C VAL A 473 -17.07 -6.15 -10.85
N MET A 474 -17.25 -7.07 -9.89
CA MET A 474 -17.84 -8.39 -10.10
C MET A 474 -18.92 -8.72 -9.07
N GLY A 475 -19.90 -9.54 -9.48
CA GLY A 475 -20.88 -10.16 -8.59
C GLY A 475 -20.56 -11.64 -8.35
N TRP A 476 -21.49 -12.37 -7.74
CA TRP A 476 -21.32 -13.80 -7.43
C TRP A 476 -21.49 -14.72 -8.64
N SER A 477 -22.42 -14.43 -9.55
CA SER A 477 -22.77 -15.35 -10.65
C SER A 477 -22.74 -14.70 -12.03
N LEU A 478 -22.79 -13.38 -12.08
CA LEU A 478 -22.88 -12.57 -13.29
C LEU A 478 -22.21 -11.22 -13.06
N ALA A 479 -21.86 -10.55 -14.16
CA ALA A 479 -21.42 -9.16 -14.08
C ALA A 479 -22.59 -8.29 -13.58
N PRO A 480 -22.35 -7.35 -12.64
CA PRO A 480 -23.39 -6.41 -12.20
C PRO A 480 -23.95 -5.63 -13.40
N THR A 481 -25.27 -5.41 -13.42
CA THR A 481 -26.00 -4.86 -14.59
C THR A 481 -25.95 -3.34 -14.71
N VAL A 482 -25.31 -2.64 -13.78
CA VAL A 482 -25.28 -1.17 -13.73
C VAL A 482 -23.81 -0.73 -13.70
N PRO A 483 -23.34 0.14 -14.61
CA PRO A 483 -22.11 0.88 -14.34
C PRO A 483 -22.33 1.62 -13.03
N LEU A 484 -21.46 1.51 -12.03
CA LEU A 484 -21.65 2.21 -10.75
C LEU A 484 -21.36 3.73 -10.89
N ALA A 485 -21.81 4.34 -11.98
CA ALA A 485 -21.98 5.79 -12.18
C ALA A 485 -22.97 6.43 -11.19
N GLY A 486 -23.41 5.66 -10.19
CA GLY A 486 -24.41 6.02 -9.19
C GLY A 486 -24.10 5.42 -7.81
N LEU A 487 -22.83 5.17 -7.44
CA LEU A 487 -22.49 5.01 -6.01
C LEU A 487 -23.19 6.17 -5.26
N PRO A 488 -23.89 5.98 -4.14
CA PRO A 488 -24.62 7.07 -3.45
C PRO A 488 -23.75 8.32 -3.19
N CYS A 489 -22.43 8.13 -3.16
CA CYS A 489 -21.39 9.15 -3.08
C CYS A 489 -21.11 9.93 -4.41
N SER A 490 -21.86 9.72 -5.49
CA SER A 490 -21.67 10.31 -6.84
C SER A 490 -22.81 11.22 -7.32
N MET A 491 -23.82 11.53 -6.49
CA MET A 491 -24.95 12.36 -6.91
C MET A 491 -24.62 13.87 -7.04
N ILE A 492 -25.14 14.44 -8.14
CA ILE A 492 -24.88 15.73 -8.80
C ILE A 492 -25.03 17.03 -7.95
N HIS A 493 -25.35 16.95 -6.66
CA HIS A 493 -25.49 18.13 -5.79
C HIS A 493 -24.66 18.11 -4.51
N LEU A 494 -23.72 17.17 -4.41
CA LEU A 494 -22.67 17.17 -3.38
C LEU A 494 -21.32 17.33 -4.08
N THR A 495 -20.49 18.26 -3.60
CA THR A 495 -19.11 18.49 -4.05
C THR A 495 -18.18 17.34 -3.64
N VAL A 496 -18.52 16.10 -4.05
CA VAL A 496 -17.85 14.85 -3.66
C VAL A 496 -17.79 13.95 -4.89
N GLY A 497 -16.59 13.75 -5.46
CA GLY A 497 -16.38 12.94 -6.67
C GLY A 497 -15.59 11.69 -6.35
N CYS A 498 -16.24 10.52 -6.34
CA CYS A 498 -15.57 9.21 -6.42
C CYS A 498 -14.81 9.08 -7.75
N THR A 499 -13.94 8.08 -7.89
CA THR A 499 -13.48 7.58 -9.20
C THR A 499 -14.69 7.51 -10.15
N THR A 500 -14.77 8.44 -11.11
CA THR A 500 -16.06 8.93 -11.62
C THR A 500 -16.82 7.96 -12.51
N ASN A 501 -16.23 6.82 -12.86
CA ASN A 501 -16.91 5.70 -13.49
C ASN A 501 -16.36 4.41 -12.87
N ILE A 502 -17.22 3.52 -12.40
CA ILE A 502 -16.86 2.10 -12.31
C ILE A 502 -17.44 1.50 -13.58
N ARG A 503 -16.57 1.22 -14.56
CA ARG A 503 -17.01 0.62 -15.81
C ARG A 503 -17.00 -0.88 -15.63
N GLN A 504 -18.16 -1.46 -15.91
CA GLN A 504 -18.25 -2.85 -16.29
C GLN A 504 -17.41 -3.02 -17.57
N ALA A 505 -16.47 -3.97 -17.59
CA ALA A 505 -15.90 -4.46 -18.84
C ALA A 505 -16.70 -5.67 -19.34
#